data_AF-A0A6I3XKG9-F1
#
_entry.id   AF-A0A6I3XKG9-F1
#
_cell.length_a   1.000
_cell.length_b   1.000
_cell.length_c   1.000
_cell.angle_alpha   90.00
_cell.angle_beta   90.00
_cell.angle_gamma   90.00
#
_symmetry.space_group_name_H-M   'P 1'
#
loop_
_entity.id
_entity.type
_entity.pdbx_description
1 polymer ?
#
loop_
_entity_poly.entity_id
_entity_poly.type
_entity_poly.pdbx_seq_one_letter_code
_entity_poly.pdbx_strand_id
1 'polypeptide(L)'
;MRARHSKKNSAAQCEPWLLAVSPALAQLRADDIIKIYSGRMQIEQTFRDLKNAKWGMALRHSQTTSLLRLAALLLIGALLTYALWLIGLAARAAGYEVHYGSHPKAGSCLSIFSLAMHWVDDYRRPRLSPSAIKYAFIELVSMVRTWEFEG
;
A
#
# COMPACT_ATOMS: atom_id res chain seq x y z
N MET A 1 -30.57 -6.90 -1.39
CA MET A 1 -30.62 -6.02 -2.59
C MET A 1 -29.21 -5.88 -3.16
N ARG A 2 -28.88 -6.49 -4.31
CA ARG A 2 -27.59 -6.27 -4.99
C ARG A 2 -27.67 -4.98 -5.81
N ALA A 3 -26.94 -3.95 -5.40
CA ALA A 3 -26.97 -2.64 -6.02
C ALA A 3 -26.61 -2.71 -7.52
N ARG A 4 -27.40 -2.02 -8.35
CA ARG A 4 -27.28 -1.97 -9.83
C ARG A 4 -25.86 -1.62 -10.32
N HIS A 5 -25.10 -0.89 -9.51
CA HIS A 5 -23.69 -0.54 -9.74
C HIS A 5 -22.74 -1.75 -9.75
N SER A 6 -23.02 -2.78 -8.96
CA SER A 6 -22.19 -3.99 -8.83
C SER A 6 -22.21 -4.85 -10.10
N LYS A 7 -23.36 -4.95 -10.78
CA LYS A 7 -23.52 -5.71 -12.04
C LYS A 7 -22.83 -5.03 -13.23
N LYS A 8 -22.85 -3.69 -13.29
CA LYS A 8 -22.13 -2.92 -14.32
C LYS A 8 -20.61 -3.06 -14.16
N ASN A 9 -20.12 -3.03 -12.91
CA ASN A 9 -18.70 -3.20 -12.64
C ASN A 9 -18.22 -4.62 -12.96
N SER A 10 -19.02 -5.67 -12.68
CA SER A 10 -18.64 -7.05 -13.03
C SER A 10 -18.62 -7.30 -14.54
N ALA A 11 -19.53 -6.69 -15.29
CA ALA A 11 -19.55 -6.78 -16.75
C ALA A 11 -18.31 -6.11 -17.39
N ALA A 12 -17.90 -4.94 -16.88
CA ALA A 12 -16.68 -4.25 -17.32
C ALA A 12 -15.37 -5.03 -16.98
N GLN A 13 -15.42 -5.98 -16.04
CA GLN A 13 -14.29 -6.87 -15.74
C GLN A 13 -14.23 -8.10 -16.67
N CYS A 14 -15.26 -8.34 -17.49
CA CYS A 14 -15.30 -9.44 -18.47
C CYS A 14 -14.98 -8.98 -19.90
N GLU A 15 -14.70 -7.69 -20.10
CA GLU A 15 -14.30 -7.17 -21.41
C GLU A 15 -12.82 -7.52 -21.68
N PRO A 16 -12.47 -7.99 -22.89
CA PRO A 16 -11.10 -8.34 -23.22
C PRO A 16 -10.20 -7.10 -23.14
N TRP A 17 -9.11 -7.19 -22.38
CA TRP A 17 -8.17 -6.07 -22.22
C TRP A 17 -7.25 -5.98 -23.44
N LEU A 18 -7.28 -4.83 -24.12
CA LEU A 18 -6.29 -4.48 -25.14
C LEU A 18 -5.23 -3.59 -24.51
N LEU A 19 -4.01 -4.09 -24.36
CA LEU A 19 -2.87 -3.35 -23.80
C LEU A 19 -1.92 -2.91 -24.92
N ALA A 20 -1.78 -1.59 -25.09
CA ALA A 20 -0.73 -1.02 -25.92
C ALA A 20 0.52 -0.80 -25.06
N VAL A 21 1.65 -1.39 -25.45
CA VAL A 21 2.93 -1.25 -24.74
C VAL A 21 3.93 -0.49 -25.60
N SER A 22 4.91 0.17 -24.94
CA SER A 22 5.99 0.84 -25.66
C SER A 22 6.87 -0.19 -26.40
N PRO A 23 7.53 0.18 -27.50
CA PRO A 23 8.45 -0.71 -28.21
C PRO A 23 9.58 -1.27 -27.32
N ALA A 24 9.97 -0.54 -26.28
CA ALA A 24 10.98 -0.97 -25.31
C ALA A 24 10.53 -2.19 -24.46
N LEU A 25 9.21 -2.41 -24.35
CA LEU A 25 8.62 -3.55 -23.63
C LEU A 25 8.28 -4.72 -24.56
N ALA A 26 8.55 -4.60 -25.87
CA ALA A 26 8.22 -5.63 -26.86
C ALA A 26 8.96 -6.97 -26.64
N GLN A 27 10.06 -6.92 -25.90
CA GLN A 27 10.87 -8.08 -25.52
C GLN A 27 10.33 -8.85 -24.30
N LEU A 28 9.37 -8.27 -23.56
CA LEU A 28 8.72 -8.93 -22.43
C LEU A 28 7.59 -9.83 -22.92
N ARG A 29 7.32 -10.91 -22.17
CA ARG A 29 6.18 -11.77 -22.49
C ARG A 29 4.87 -11.07 -22.16
N ALA A 30 3.81 -11.47 -22.84
CA ALA A 30 2.46 -10.98 -22.56
C ALA A 30 2.07 -11.17 -21.09
N ASP A 31 2.46 -12.28 -20.46
CA ASP A 31 2.20 -12.56 -19.04
C ASP A 31 2.86 -11.53 -18.12
N ASP A 32 4.12 -11.15 -18.40
CA ASP A 32 4.87 -10.18 -17.62
C ASP A 32 4.27 -8.78 -17.78
N ILE A 33 3.84 -8.42 -19.00
CA ILE A 33 3.10 -7.19 -19.28
C ILE A 33 1.79 -7.13 -18.50
N ILE A 34 1.03 -8.24 -18.46
CA ILE A 34 -0.21 -8.33 -17.69
C ILE A 34 0.09 -8.20 -16.18
N LYS A 35 1.17 -8.82 -15.69
CA LYS A 35 1.61 -8.71 -14.30
C LYS A 35 1.94 -7.25 -13.94
N ILE A 36 2.70 -6.55 -14.78
CA ILE A 36 2.99 -5.11 -14.61
C ILE A 36 1.69 -4.30 -14.62
N TYR A 37 0.80 -4.54 -15.59
CA TYR A 37 -0.45 -3.81 -15.71
C TYR A 37 -1.41 -4.04 -14.53
N SER A 38 -1.37 -5.23 -13.92
CA SER A 38 -2.19 -5.56 -12.74
C SER A 38 -1.94 -4.62 -11.56
N GLY A 39 -0.75 -4.03 -11.47
CA GLY A 39 -0.40 -3.03 -10.47
C GLY A 39 -1.20 -1.72 -10.56
N ARG A 40 -1.87 -1.44 -11.69
CA ARG A 40 -2.68 -0.23 -11.88
C ARG A 40 -3.78 -0.07 -10.83
N MET A 41 -4.42 -1.18 -10.44
CA MET A 41 -5.47 -1.17 -9.41
C MET A 41 -4.93 -0.78 -8.04
N GLN A 42 -3.73 -1.25 -7.69
CA GLN A 42 -3.06 -0.90 -6.44
C GLN A 42 -2.73 0.59 -6.41
N ILE A 43 -2.21 1.14 -7.52
CA ILE A 43 -1.92 2.57 -7.65
C ILE A 43 -3.18 3.41 -7.48
N GLU A 44 -4.28 3.07 -8.16
CA GLU A 44 -5.56 3.75 -8.01
C GLU A 44 -6.10 3.68 -6.57
N GLN A 45 -5.95 2.52 -5.92
CA GLN A 45 -6.34 2.34 -4.53
C GLN A 45 -5.51 3.20 -3.59
N THR A 46 -4.18 3.24 -3.76
CA THR A 46 -3.29 4.12 -3.00
C THR A 46 -3.68 5.60 -3.17
N PHE A 47 -4.01 6.04 -4.39
CA PHE A 47 -4.50 7.42 -4.60
C PHE A 47 -5.86 7.68 -3.94
N ARG A 48 -6.76 6.69 -3.90
CA ARG A 48 -8.04 6.81 -3.18
C ARG A 48 -7.83 6.90 -1.67
N ASP A 49 -6.95 6.06 -1.13
CA ASP A 49 -6.65 6.05 0.30
C ASP A 49 -5.94 7.33 0.72
N LEU A 50 -5.02 7.87 -0.10
CA LEU A 50 -4.35 9.14 0.16
C LEU A 50 -5.31 10.34 0.24
N LYS A 51 -6.43 10.27 -0.50
CA LYS A 51 -7.51 11.27 -0.46
C LYS A 51 -8.44 11.08 0.75
N ASN A 52 -8.46 9.90 1.36
CA ASN A 52 -9.29 9.62 2.53
C ASN A 52 -8.80 10.42 3.74
N ALA A 53 -9.75 10.95 4.50
CA ALA A 53 -9.48 11.84 5.62
C ALA A 53 -9.36 11.12 6.97
N LYS A 54 -10.02 9.96 7.10
CA LYS A 54 -10.05 9.21 8.38
C LYS A 54 -8.87 8.25 8.51
N TRP A 55 -8.49 7.61 7.41
CA TRP A 55 -7.51 6.53 7.38
C TRP A 55 -6.39 6.77 6.35
N GLY A 56 -6.35 7.99 5.81
CA GLY A 56 -5.42 8.41 4.77
C GLY A 56 -4.82 9.78 5.09
N MET A 57 -4.19 10.41 4.10
CA MET A 57 -3.47 11.68 4.33
C MET A 57 -4.29 12.92 4.06
N ALA A 58 -5.62 12.78 4.03
CA ALA A 58 -6.57 13.87 3.92
C ALA A 58 -6.29 14.83 2.75
N LEU A 59 -5.65 14.39 1.65
CA LEU A 59 -5.31 15.26 0.52
C LEU A 59 -6.54 15.98 -0.06
N ARG A 60 -7.73 15.37 0.07
CA ARG A 60 -9.01 15.97 -0.32
C ARG A 60 -9.30 17.29 0.40
N HIS A 61 -8.80 17.46 1.62
CA HIS A 61 -8.93 18.69 2.40
C HIS A 61 -7.95 19.78 1.95
N SER A 62 -6.87 19.44 1.23
CA SER A 62 -5.95 20.48 0.75
C SER A 62 -6.54 21.32 -0.38
N GLN A 63 -7.57 20.83 -1.11
CA GLN A 63 -8.28 21.50 -2.21
C GLN A 63 -7.38 22.30 -3.19
N THR A 64 -6.13 21.88 -3.36
CA THR A 64 -5.14 22.70 -4.07
C THR A 64 -5.20 22.46 -5.57
N THR A 65 -5.17 23.54 -6.33
CA THR A 65 -5.12 23.53 -7.81
C THR A 65 -3.70 23.74 -8.35
N SER A 66 -2.73 24.02 -7.47
CA SER A 66 -1.33 24.22 -7.86
C SER A 66 -0.60 22.87 -7.96
N LEU A 67 -0.03 22.60 -9.14
CA LEU A 67 0.76 21.40 -9.40
C LEU A 67 1.96 21.28 -8.45
N LEU A 68 2.63 22.40 -8.16
CA LEU A 68 3.79 22.40 -7.26
C LEU A 68 3.39 22.02 -5.83
N ARG A 69 2.28 22.56 -5.34
CA ARG A 69 1.76 22.24 -4.00
C ARG A 69 1.27 20.80 -3.93
N LEU A 70 0.62 20.30 -4.98
CA LEU A 70 0.23 18.90 -5.08
C LEU A 70 1.46 17.98 -5.05
N ALA A 71 2.49 18.29 -5.83
CA ALA A 71 3.73 17.52 -5.86
C ALA A 71 4.42 17.50 -4.47
N ALA A 72 4.48 18.63 -3.77
CA ALA A 72 5.02 18.69 -2.42
C ALA A 72 4.21 17.83 -1.43
N LEU A 73 2.88 17.87 -1.49
CA LEU A 73 2.03 17.05 -0.61
C LEU A 73 2.14 15.56 -0.93
N LEU A 74 2.26 15.20 -2.21
CA LEU A 74 2.52 13.82 -2.63
C LEU A 74 3.88 13.33 -2.12
N LEU A 75 4.91 14.18 -2.18
CA LEU A 75 6.24 13.85 -1.64
C LEU A 75 6.19 13.64 -0.13
N ILE A 76 5.57 14.56 0.61
CA ILE A 76 5.36 14.42 2.06
C ILE A 76 4.61 13.11 2.35
N GLY A 77 3.58 12.82 1.56
CA GLY A 77 2.82 11.59 1.74
C GLY A 77 3.60 10.32 1.43
N ALA A 78 4.46 10.33 0.42
CA ALA A 78 5.36 9.23 0.12
C ALA A 78 6.34 9.01 1.29
N LEU A 79 6.94 10.07 1.82
CA LEU A 79 7.86 10.01 2.97
C LEU A 79 7.16 9.49 4.25
N LEU A 80 5.94 9.96 4.52
CA LEU A 80 5.13 9.46 5.64
C LEU A 80 4.80 7.98 5.47
N THR A 81 4.40 7.55 4.26
CA THR A 81 4.12 6.13 3.98
C THR A 81 5.35 5.27 4.19
N TYR A 82 6.51 5.74 3.72
CA TYR A 82 7.78 5.06 3.91
C TYR A 82 8.16 4.95 5.40
N ALA A 83 8.01 6.04 6.16
CA ALA A 83 8.26 6.03 7.60
C ALA A 83 7.30 5.08 8.34
N LEU A 84 6.00 5.08 7.99
CA LEU A 84 5.02 4.16 8.57
C LEU A 84 5.35 2.71 8.24
N TRP A 85 5.84 2.41 7.03
CA TRP A 85 6.31 1.05 6.70
C TRP A 85 7.46 0.59 7.58
N LEU A 86 8.47 1.44 7.80
CA LEU A 86 9.57 1.12 8.71
C LEU A 86 9.08 0.91 10.15
N ILE A 87 8.15 1.74 10.63
CA ILE A 87 7.54 1.60 11.95
C ILE A 87 6.76 0.28 12.05
N GLY A 88 5.95 -0.08 11.05
CA GLY A 88 5.15 -1.29 11.05
C GLY A 88 6.01 -2.56 11.05
N LEU A 89 7.08 -2.58 10.25
CA LEU A 89 8.05 -3.68 10.24
C LEU A 89 8.79 -3.79 11.58
N ALA A 90 9.24 -2.66 12.14
CA ALA A 90 9.91 -2.64 13.43
C ALA A 90 8.98 -3.06 14.58
N ALA A 91 7.72 -2.64 14.54
CA ALA A 91 6.69 -3.02 15.50
C ALA A 91 6.42 -4.53 15.43
N ARG A 92 6.30 -5.10 14.22
CA ARG A 92 6.18 -6.54 14.02
C ARG A 92 7.39 -7.30 14.57
N ALA A 93 8.61 -6.82 14.31
CA ALA A 93 9.83 -7.41 14.84
C ALA A 93 9.90 -7.35 16.38
N ALA A 94 9.26 -6.33 16.99
CA ALA A 94 9.10 -6.21 18.43
C ALA A 94 7.94 -7.05 18.99
N GLY A 95 7.28 -7.87 18.17
CA GLY A 95 6.15 -8.73 18.58
C GLY A 95 4.83 -7.97 18.75
N TYR A 96 4.70 -6.77 18.19
CA TYR A 96 3.43 -6.04 18.21
C TYR A 96 2.46 -6.66 17.20
N GLU A 97 1.39 -7.27 17.72
CA GLU A 97 0.32 -7.83 16.92
C GLU A 97 -1.03 -7.25 17.36
N VAL A 98 -1.88 -6.97 16.38
CA VAL A 98 -3.24 -6.49 16.61
C VAL A 98 -4.20 -7.56 16.11
N HIS A 99 -4.96 -8.14 17.03
CA HIS A 99 -5.95 -9.17 16.73
C HIS A 99 -7.33 -8.55 16.62
N TYR A 100 -8.00 -8.79 15.48
CA TYR A 100 -9.38 -8.39 15.26
C TYR A 100 -10.28 -9.63 15.26
N GLY A 101 -11.07 -9.79 16.34
CA GLY A 101 -12.10 -10.82 16.46
C GLY A 101 -11.96 -11.73 17.68
N SER A 102 -13.04 -12.44 18.00
CA SER A 102 -13.14 -13.41 19.10
C SER A 102 -12.67 -14.82 18.72
N HIS A 103 -12.28 -15.05 17.46
CA HIS A 103 -11.83 -16.36 16.99
C HIS A 103 -10.29 -16.47 16.98
N PRO A 104 -9.72 -17.52 17.61
CA PRO A 104 -8.27 -17.69 17.80
C PRO A 104 -7.47 -17.96 16.50
N LYS A 105 -8.12 -17.94 15.33
CA LYS A 105 -7.49 -18.16 14.01
C LYS A 105 -7.56 -16.93 13.08
N ALA A 106 -8.10 -15.80 13.55
CA ALA A 106 -7.95 -14.55 12.85
C ALA A 106 -6.50 -14.08 13.03
N GLY A 107 -5.59 -14.64 12.22
CA GLY A 107 -4.20 -14.19 12.15
C GLY A 107 -4.13 -12.70 11.85
N SER A 108 -2.93 -12.13 11.97
CA SER A 108 -2.62 -10.71 11.72
C SER A 108 -2.84 -10.34 10.24
N CYS A 109 -4.11 -10.28 9.79
CA CYS A 109 -4.52 -9.89 8.44
C CYS A 109 -4.32 -8.39 8.15
N LEU A 110 -3.61 -7.67 9.03
CA LEU A 110 -3.35 -6.25 8.85
C LEU A 110 -2.15 -6.05 7.94
N SER A 111 -2.30 -5.13 6.99
CA SER A 111 -1.17 -4.61 6.25
C SER A 111 -0.12 -4.01 7.20
N ILE A 112 1.15 -4.00 6.80
CA ILE A 112 2.24 -3.37 7.57
C ILE A 112 1.90 -1.91 7.90
N PHE A 113 1.30 -1.20 6.94
CA PHE A 113 0.85 0.17 7.11
C PHE A 113 -0.23 0.30 8.19
N SER A 114 -1.26 -0.57 8.17
CA SER A 114 -2.30 -0.57 9.19
C SER A 114 -1.76 -0.92 10.58
N LEU A 115 -0.81 -1.85 10.66
CA LEU A 115 -0.12 -2.19 11.90
C LEU A 115 0.67 -1.00 12.46
N ALA A 116 1.36 -0.25 11.59
CA ALA A 116 2.08 0.95 11.96
C ALA A 116 1.15 2.05 12.50
N MET A 117 0.01 2.27 11.84
CA MET A 117 -1.00 3.22 12.31
C MET A 117 -1.53 2.83 13.70
N HIS A 118 -1.81 1.55 13.92
CA HIS A 118 -2.17 1.07 15.25
C HIS A 118 -1.08 1.32 16.29
N TRP A 119 0.16 1.02 15.95
CA TRP A 119 1.28 1.26 16.86
C TRP A 119 1.43 2.75 17.20
N VAL A 120 1.21 3.67 16.25
CA VAL A 120 1.29 5.12 16.48
C VAL A 120 0.19 5.61 17.43
N ASP A 121 -1.03 5.11 17.26
CA ASP A 121 -2.19 5.49 18.06
C ASP A 121 -2.24 4.79 19.43
N ASP A 122 -1.52 3.68 19.61
CA ASP A 122 -1.50 2.91 20.87
C ASP A 122 -0.59 3.55 21.94
N TYR A 123 -1.18 3.85 23.09
CA TYR A 123 -0.47 4.38 24.26
C TYR A 123 0.36 3.32 25.00
N ARG A 124 0.05 2.02 24.82
CA ARG A 124 0.76 0.89 25.45
C ARG A 124 1.82 0.26 24.54
N ARG A 125 2.16 0.95 23.46
CA ARG A 125 3.07 0.45 22.43
C ARG A 125 4.46 0.08 23.00
N PRO A 126 5.05 -1.04 22.56
CA PRO A 126 6.41 -1.40 22.93
C PRO A 126 7.40 -0.38 22.34
N ARG A 127 8.47 -0.07 23.06
CA ARG A 127 9.55 0.79 22.53
C ARG A 127 10.27 0.06 21.41
N LEU A 128 10.44 0.73 20.27
CA LEU A 128 11.24 0.21 19.17
C LEU A 128 12.71 0.27 19.54
N SER A 129 13.37 -0.89 19.59
CA SER A 129 14.80 -0.96 19.80
C SER A 129 15.55 -0.57 18.51
N PRO A 130 16.80 -0.07 18.61
CA PRO A 130 17.64 0.16 17.43
C PRO A 130 17.83 -1.11 16.58
N SER A 131 17.83 -2.28 17.21
CA SER A 131 17.90 -3.58 16.50
C SER A 131 16.64 -3.87 15.69
N ALA A 132 15.44 -3.55 16.21
CA ALA A 132 14.18 -3.71 15.48
C ALA A 132 14.11 -2.79 14.26
N ILE A 133 14.61 -1.54 14.38
CA ILE A 133 14.69 -0.60 13.26
C ILE A 133 15.69 -1.11 12.21
N LYS A 134 16.86 -1.62 12.63
CA LYS A 134 17.85 -2.20 11.72
C LYS A 134 17.28 -3.40 10.98
N TYR A 135 16.54 -4.27 11.67
CA TYR A 135 15.87 -5.41 11.07
C TYR A 135 14.82 -4.95 10.05
N ALA A 136 13.96 -3.99 10.42
CA ALA A 136 12.95 -3.42 9.52
C ALA A 136 13.56 -2.86 8.23
N PHE A 137 14.73 -2.21 8.32
CA PHE A 137 15.44 -1.72 7.15
C PHE A 137 15.95 -2.85 6.26
N ILE A 138 16.55 -3.90 6.85
CA ILE A 138 17.03 -5.07 6.10
C ILE A 138 15.87 -5.81 5.42
N GLU A 139 14.75 -5.98 6.12
CA GLU A 139 13.54 -6.62 5.58
C GLU A 139 12.94 -5.79 4.45
N LEU A 140 12.91 -4.46 4.57
CA LEU A 140 12.45 -3.60 3.49
C LEU A 140 13.36 -3.73 2.25
N VAL A 141 14.68 -3.75 2.43
CA VAL A 141 15.63 -3.94 1.33
C VAL A 141 15.48 -5.32 0.68
N SER A 142 15.24 -6.38 1.46
CA SER A 142 15.02 -7.71 0.90
C SER A 142 13.73 -7.77 0.08
N MET A 143 12.64 -7.15 0.55
CA MET A 143 11.37 -7.06 -0.18
C MET A 143 11.52 -6.31 -1.52
N VAL A 144 12.31 -5.25 -1.56
CA VAL A 144 12.60 -4.51 -2.80
C VAL A 144 13.42 -5.36 -3.76
N ARG A 145 14.47 -6.03 -3.26
CA ARG A 145 15.31 -6.90 -4.10
C ARG A 145 14.52 -8.07 -4.68
N THR A 146 13.65 -8.72 -3.90
CA THR A 146 12.81 -9.81 -4.43
C THR A 146 11.87 -9.35 -5.54
N TRP A 147 11.46 -8.09 -5.53
CA TRP A 147 10.67 -7.50 -6.61
C TRP A 147 11.46 -7.29 -7.91
N GLU A 148 12.77 -7.03 -7.81
CA GLU A 148 13.65 -6.87 -8.99
C GLU A 148 14.01 -8.20 -9.67
N PHE A 149 13.88 -9.33 -8.97
CA PHE A 149 14.22 -10.66 -9.51
C PHE A 149 13.01 -11.46 -10.04
N GLU A 150 11.78 -10.98 -9.81
CA GLU A 150 10.54 -11.61 -10.30
C GLU A 150 9.82 -10.80 -11.40
N GLY A 151 10.45 -9.73 -11.90
CA GLY A 151 9.92 -8.82 -12.92
C GLY A 151 10.57 -8.99 -14.28
#